data_AF-A0A3D4W7B1-F1
#
_entry.id   AF-A0A3D4W7B1-F1
#
_cell.length_a   1.000
_cell.length_b   1.000
_cell.length_c   1.000
_cell.angle_alpha   90.00
_cell.angle_beta   90.00
_cell.angle_gamma   90.00
#
_symmetry.space_group_name_H-M   'P 1'
#
loop_
_entity.id
_entity.type
_entity.pdbx_description
1 polymer ?
#
loop_
_entity_poly.entity_id
_entity_poly.type
_entity_poly.pdbx_seq_one_letter_code
_entity_poly.pdbx_strand_id
1 'polypeptide(L)'
;MKTLKRILLLILALVALMLIVAAFVKKEYSLEREITVNKPKPEVFDYVRYLKNQDNYSVWSQIDPDMKKEFSGADGTVGFVSAWESDDKRVGKGEQEITGITEGDRIDYELRFKEPFESTAYTYMICESTGEHTTLVKWGFSGRMNYPMNLMLLFMNMEG
;
A
#
# COMPACT_ATOMS: atom_id res chain seq x y z
N MET A 1 -17.42 -7.65 43.92
CA MET A 1 -17.23 -6.19 43.65
C MET A 1 -15.77 -5.73 43.70
N LYS A 2 -14.99 -6.04 44.75
CA LYS A 2 -13.59 -5.56 44.87
C LYS A 2 -12.66 -6.12 43.76
N THR A 3 -12.78 -7.40 43.41
CA THR A 3 -11.98 -8.04 42.36
C THR A 3 -12.31 -7.49 40.96
N LEU A 4 -13.61 -7.31 40.65
CA LEU A 4 -14.05 -6.71 39.39
C LEU A 4 -13.55 -5.26 39.25
N LYS A 5 -13.58 -4.45 40.33
CA LYS A 5 -13.01 -3.10 40.33
C LYS A 5 -11.50 -3.09 40.09
N ARG A 6 -10.75 -4.06 40.65
CA ARG A 6 -9.30 -4.19 40.42
C ARG A 6 -8.99 -4.59 38.98
N ILE A 7 -9.73 -5.53 38.41
CA ILE A 7 -9.59 -5.93 37.00
C ILE A 7 -9.89 -4.74 36.09
N LEU A 8 -10.95 -3.98 36.37
CA LEU A 8 -11.29 -2.79 35.59
C LEU A 8 -10.19 -1.72 35.67
N LEU A 9 -9.64 -1.46 36.87
CA LEU A 9 -8.52 -0.53 37.04
C LEU A 9 -7.26 -0.97 36.30
N LEU A 10 -6.95 -2.27 36.29
CA LEU A 10 -5.81 -2.81 35.55
C LEU A 10 -6.00 -2.65 34.03
N ILE A 11 -7.19 -2.95 33.52
CA ILE A 11 -7.51 -2.74 32.09
C ILE A 11 -7.38 -1.25 31.75
N LEU A 12 -7.90 -0.35 32.60
CA LEU A 12 -7.83 1.08 32.38
C LEU A 12 -6.38 1.59 32.37
N ALA A 13 -5.54 1.09 33.28
CA ALA A 13 -4.11 1.41 33.32
C ALA A 13 -3.38 0.91 32.07
N LEU A 14 -3.72 -0.28 31.58
CA LEU A 14 -3.13 -0.84 30.36
C LEU A 14 -3.53 -0.04 29.11
N VAL A 15 -4.81 0.35 29.01
CA VAL A 15 -5.29 1.24 27.94
C VAL A 15 -4.61 2.60 28.01
N ALA A 16 -4.51 3.20 29.20
CA ALA A 16 -3.80 4.47 29.38
C ALA A 16 -2.33 4.38 28.97
N LEU A 17 -1.65 3.29 29.32
CA LEU A 17 -0.27 3.04 28.91
C LEU A 17 -0.15 2.94 27.37
N MET A 18 -1.03 2.19 26.71
CA MET A 18 -1.03 2.10 25.24
C MET A 18 -1.23 3.46 24.58
N LEU A 19 -2.17 4.27 25.09
CA LEU A 19 -2.43 5.62 24.57
C LEU A 19 -1.23 6.55 24.78
N ILE A 20 -0.54 6.46 25.92
CA ILE A 20 0.70 7.22 26.17
C ILE A 20 1.78 6.81 25.17
N VAL A 21 2.01 5.50 24.97
CA VAL A 21 2.99 5.02 23.99
C VAL A 21 2.64 5.51 22.59
N ALA A 22 1.38 5.40 22.17
CA ALA A 22 0.89 5.85 20.86
C ALA A 22 1.18 7.33 20.60
N ALA A 23 1.17 8.17 21.64
CA ALA A 23 1.46 9.60 21.52
C ALA A 23 2.92 9.89 21.12
N PHE A 24 3.85 8.97 21.43
CA PHE A 24 5.28 9.09 21.10
C PHE A 24 5.70 8.32 19.85
N VAL A 25 4.86 7.43 19.31
CA VAL A 25 5.15 6.69 18.06
C VAL A 25 4.96 7.62 16.85
N LYS A 26 5.87 7.51 15.87
CA LYS A 26 5.76 8.23 14.59
C LYS A 26 4.41 7.92 13.92
N LYS A 27 3.87 8.88 13.18
CA LYS A 27 2.58 8.72 12.47
C LYS A 27 2.77 8.39 11.00
N GLU A 28 3.96 8.63 10.48
CA GLU A 28 4.32 8.44 9.07
C GLU A 28 5.21 7.21 8.93
N TYR A 29 5.02 6.50 7.82
CA TYR A 29 5.78 5.31 7.48
C TYR A 29 6.10 5.32 5.99
N SER A 30 7.28 4.80 5.64
CA SER A 30 7.72 4.59 4.27
C SER A 30 8.33 3.20 4.15
N LEU A 31 7.93 2.48 3.11
CA LEU A 31 8.41 1.15 2.75
C LEU A 31 8.92 1.21 1.32
N GLU A 32 10.05 0.59 1.06
CA GLU A 32 10.54 0.39 -0.31
C GLU A 32 10.97 -1.07 -0.46
N ARG A 33 10.69 -1.62 -1.64
CA ARG A 33 11.13 -2.96 -2.05
C ARG A 33 11.63 -2.87 -3.48
N GLU A 34 12.51 -3.81 -3.82
CA GLU A 34 13.12 -3.83 -5.14
C GLU A 34 13.23 -5.26 -5.68
N ILE A 35 13.21 -5.38 -7.01
CA ILE A 35 13.42 -6.64 -7.72
C ILE A 35 14.17 -6.40 -9.02
N THR A 36 15.05 -7.32 -9.38
CA THR A 36 15.73 -7.33 -10.66
C THR A 36 14.93 -8.13 -11.68
N VAL A 37 14.59 -7.48 -12.80
CA VAL A 37 13.88 -8.08 -13.94
C VAL A 37 14.85 -8.19 -15.11
N ASN A 38 14.99 -9.40 -15.66
CA ASN A 38 15.87 -9.70 -16.79
C ASN A 38 15.23 -9.30 -18.13
N LYS A 39 14.83 -8.03 -18.25
CA LYS A 39 14.27 -7.41 -19.45
C LYS A 39 14.77 -5.96 -19.60
N PRO A 40 14.81 -5.42 -20.83
CA PRO A 40 15.15 -4.01 -21.07
C PRO A 40 14.21 -3.04 -20.34
N LYS A 41 14.75 -1.92 -19.86
CA LYS A 41 14.01 -0.88 -19.12
C LYS A 41 12.73 -0.40 -19.85
N PRO A 42 12.72 -0.15 -21.17
CA PRO A 42 11.50 0.26 -21.87
C PRO A 42 10.38 -0.79 -21.79
N GLU A 43 10.71 -2.08 -21.96
CA GLU A 43 9.71 -3.17 -21.89
C GLU A 43 9.13 -3.30 -20.49
N VAL A 44 9.99 -3.19 -19.46
CA VAL A 44 9.55 -3.26 -18.06
C VAL A 44 8.71 -2.05 -17.69
N PHE A 45 9.14 -0.84 -18.04
CA PHE A 45 8.42 0.39 -17.75
C PHE A 45 7.03 0.39 -18.41
N ASP A 46 6.96 0.04 -19.69
CA ASP A 46 5.67 -0.06 -20.40
C ASP A 46 4.77 -1.12 -19.77
N TYR A 47 5.33 -2.24 -19.31
CA TYR A 47 4.53 -3.28 -18.64
C TYR A 47 3.93 -2.80 -17.32
N VAL A 48 4.74 -2.19 -16.44
CA VAL A 48 4.27 -1.75 -15.11
C VAL A 48 3.39 -0.50 -15.15
N ARG A 49 3.46 0.26 -16.24
CA ARG A 49 2.65 1.45 -16.48
C ARG A 49 1.15 1.15 -16.59
N TYR A 50 0.78 0.02 -17.16
CA TYR A 50 -0.63 -0.36 -17.29
C TYR A 50 -1.12 -1.01 -16.00
N LEU A 51 -2.07 -0.39 -15.29
CA LEU A 51 -2.56 -0.95 -14.03
C LEU A 51 -3.27 -2.29 -14.26
N LYS A 52 -3.86 -2.53 -15.44
CA LYS A 52 -4.45 -3.83 -15.78
C LYS A 52 -3.44 -4.97 -15.76
N ASN A 53 -2.15 -4.69 -15.96
CA ASN A 53 -1.12 -5.72 -15.88
C ASN A 53 -0.84 -6.17 -14.43
N GLN A 54 -1.27 -5.40 -13.43
CA GLN A 54 -1.14 -5.77 -12.01
C GLN A 54 -1.91 -7.05 -11.67
N ASP A 55 -2.87 -7.47 -12.48
CA ASP A 55 -3.56 -8.74 -12.34
C ASP A 55 -2.59 -9.94 -12.34
N ASN A 56 -1.43 -9.79 -12.98
CA ASN A 56 -0.44 -10.84 -13.09
C ASN A 56 0.49 -10.97 -11.88
N TYR A 57 0.61 -9.92 -11.05
CA TYR A 57 1.65 -9.88 -10.00
C TYR A 57 1.22 -9.24 -8.67
N SER A 58 0.10 -8.52 -8.62
CA SER A 58 -0.37 -7.90 -7.39
C SER A 58 -0.81 -8.96 -6.39
N VAL A 59 -0.43 -8.76 -5.13
CA VAL A 59 -0.83 -9.64 -4.02
C VAL A 59 -2.36 -9.68 -3.87
N TRP A 60 -3.05 -8.55 -4.08
CA TRP A 60 -4.51 -8.50 -4.02
C TRP A 60 -5.16 -9.39 -5.09
N SER A 61 -4.67 -9.37 -6.33
CA SER A 61 -5.20 -10.25 -7.40
C SER A 61 -4.88 -11.73 -7.16
N GLN A 62 -3.81 -12.04 -6.43
CA GLN A 62 -3.52 -13.42 -6.01
C GLN A 62 -4.43 -13.90 -4.87
N ILE A 63 -4.83 -13.00 -3.97
CA ILE A 63 -5.74 -13.34 -2.85
C ILE A 63 -7.17 -13.54 -3.37
N ASP A 64 -7.66 -12.64 -4.23
CA ASP A 64 -8.97 -12.74 -4.85
C ASP A 64 -8.89 -12.46 -6.36
N PRO A 65 -8.67 -13.50 -7.19
CA PRO A 65 -8.65 -13.37 -8.64
C PRO A 65 -9.98 -12.94 -9.25
N ASP A 66 -11.09 -13.19 -8.56
CA ASP A 66 -12.45 -12.97 -9.06
C ASP A 66 -13.05 -11.63 -8.56
N MET A 67 -12.24 -10.78 -7.92
CA MET A 67 -12.70 -9.47 -7.43
C MET A 67 -13.28 -8.63 -8.56
N LYS A 68 -14.31 -7.84 -8.24
CA LYS A 68 -14.90 -6.91 -9.21
C LYS A 68 -13.94 -5.76 -9.43
N LYS A 69 -13.65 -5.45 -10.70
CA LYS A 69 -12.79 -4.33 -11.08
C LYS A 69 -13.55 -3.38 -12.00
N GLU A 70 -13.36 -2.09 -11.75
CA GLU A 70 -13.88 -1.03 -12.60
C GLU A 70 -12.72 -0.13 -13.02
N PHE A 71 -12.71 0.26 -14.29
CA PHE A 71 -11.66 1.09 -14.86
C PHE A 71 -12.24 2.38 -15.44
N SER A 72 -11.59 3.50 -15.17
CA SER A 72 -11.98 4.81 -15.70
C SER A 72 -10.77 5.52 -16.30
N GLY A 73 -10.94 6.08 -17.50
CA GLY A 73 -9.88 6.74 -18.25
C GLY A 73 -9.10 5.81 -19.20
N ALA A 74 -7.98 6.30 -19.72
CA ALA A 74 -7.09 5.56 -20.61
C ALA A 74 -5.95 4.93 -19.81
N ASP A 75 -5.83 3.60 -19.81
CA ASP A 75 -4.80 2.90 -19.03
C ASP A 75 -3.39 3.35 -19.44
N GLY A 76 -2.50 3.42 -18.44
CA GLY A 76 -1.14 3.93 -18.61
C GLY A 76 -1.01 5.44 -18.74
N THR A 77 -2.08 6.21 -18.46
CA THR A 77 -2.05 7.69 -18.48
C THR A 77 -2.40 8.27 -17.11
N VAL A 78 -1.94 9.51 -16.86
CA VAL A 78 -2.30 10.24 -15.64
C VAL A 78 -3.82 10.45 -15.59
N GLY A 79 -4.42 10.15 -14.44
CA GLY A 79 -5.86 10.16 -14.22
C GLY A 79 -6.55 8.82 -14.51
N PHE A 80 -5.82 7.79 -14.95
CA PHE A 80 -6.38 6.44 -15.03
C PHE A 80 -6.66 5.89 -13.63
N VAL A 81 -7.87 5.36 -13.43
CA VAL A 81 -8.31 4.78 -12.15
C VAL A 81 -8.66 3.31 -12.34
N SER A 82 -8.12 2.47 -11.46
CA SER A 82 -8.48 1.06 -11.27
C SER A 82 -9.11 0.88 -9.89
N ALA A 83 -10.42 0.67 -9.83
CA ALA A 83 -11.17 0.39 -8.60
C ALA A 83 -11.39 -1.12 -8.44
N TRP A 84 -11.41 -1.58 -7.19
CA TRP A 84 -11.71 -2.98 -6.86
C TRP A 84 -12.72 -3.11 -5.72
N GLU A 85 -13.46 -4.21 -5.74
CA GLU A 85 -14.38 -4.63 -4.69
C GLU A 85 -14.33 -6.16 -4.52
N SER A 86 -14.02 -6.60 -3.30
CA SER A 86 -13.92 -8.01 -2.92
C SER A 86 -14.70 -8.27 -1.62
N ASP A 87 -15.36 -9.42 -1.53
CA ASP A 87 -15.96 -9.91 -0.29
C ASP A 87 -14.91 -10.42 0.72
N ASP A 88 -13.66 -10.66 0.28
CA ASP A 88 -12.56 -11.02 1.16
C ASP A 88 -12.03 -9.79 1.90
N LYS A 89 -12.17 -9.78 3.22
CA LYS A 89 -11.74 -8.67 4.10
C LYS A 89 -10.24 -8.36 4.03
N ARG A 90 -9.42 -9.26 3.49
CA ARG A 90 -7.98 -9.03 3.27
C ARG A 90 -7.72 -8.16 2.04
N VAL A 91 -8.65 -8.12 1.09
CA VAL A 91 -8.59 -7.29 -0.13
C VAL A 91 -9.46 -6.05 0.03
N GLY A 92 -10.70 -6.24 0.51
CA GLY A 92 -11.64 -5.16 0.78
C GLY A 92 -12.03 -4.38 -0.48
N LYS A 93 -12.22 -3.07 -0.31
CA LYS A 93 -12.66 -2.16 -1.38
C LYS A 93 -11.75 -0.94 -1.44
N GLY A 94 -11.39 -0.53 -2.64
CA GLY A 94 -10.56 0.65 -2.84
C GLY A 94 -10.36 0.99 -4.30
N GLU A 95 -9.48 1.94 -4.56
CA GLU A 95 -9.09 2.36 -5.90
C GLU A 95 -7.65 2.86 -5.94
N GLN A 96 -7.02 2.67 -7.09
CA GLN A 96 -5.68 3.16 -7.43
C GLN A 96 -5.78 4.11 -8.61
N GLU A 97 -5.15 5.27 -8.51
CA GLU A 97 -5.08 6.26 -9.57
C GLU A 97 -3.63 6.57 -9.94
N ILE A 98 -3.33 6.70 -11.23
CA ILE A 98 -2.04 7.23 -11.69
C ILE A 98 -2.06 8.75 -11.56
N THR A 99 -1.24 9.30 -10.66
CA THR A 99 -1.20 10.75 -10.41
C THR A 99 -0.04 11.45 -11.12
N GLY A 100 0.98 10.70 -11.53
CA GLY A 100 2.14 11.24 -12.24
C GLY A 100 2.90 10.18 -13.02
N ILE A 101 3.49 10.59 -14.15
CA ILE A 101 4.40 9.74 -14.92
C ILE A 101 5.58 10.58 -15.38
N THR A 102 6.79 10.12 -15.05
CA THR A 102 8.03 10.55 -15.68
C THR A 102 8.41 9.47 -16.68
N GLU A 103 8.30 9.78 -17.98
CA GLU A 103 8.47 8.81 -19.07
C GLU A 103 9.75 7.98 -18.94
N GLY A 104 9.56 6.67 -18.96
CA GLY A 104 10.64 5.69 -18.83
C GLY A 104 11.24 5.57 -17.44
N ASP A 105 10.86 6.38 -16.44
CA ASP A 105 11.58 6.43 -15.16
C ASP A 105 10.71 6.09 -13.94
N ARG A 106 9.65 6.87 -13.73
CA ARG A 106 8.83 6.81 -12.52
C ARG A 106 7.35 6.90 -12.82
N ILE A 107 6.55 6.16 -12.06
CA ILE A 107 5.09 6.30 -12.02
C ILE A 107 4.67 6.53 -10.58
N ASP A 108 3.83 7.53 -10.35
CA ASP A 108 3.26 7.89 -9.06
C ASP A 108 1.79 7.49 -9.02
N TYR A 109 1.37 6.95 -7.87
CA TYR A 109 0.00 6.54 -7.64
C TYR A 109 -0.54 7.07 -6.33
N GLU A 110 -1.84 7.31 -6.31
CA GLU A 110 -2.61 7.47 -5.09
C GLU A 110 -3.52 6.25 -4.91
N LEU A 111 -3.44 5.64 -3.73
CA LEU A 111 -4.21 4.47 -3.37
C LEU A 111 -5.19 4.84 -2.26
N ARG A 112 -6.48 4.66 -2.53
CA ARG A 112 -7.58 5.03 -1.62
C ARG A 112 -8.33 3.78 -1.20
N PHE A 113 -8.09 3.34 0.02
CA PHE A 113 -8.83 2.25 0.66
C PHE A 113 -10.14 2.80 1.23
N LYS A 114 -11.25 2.10 0.99
CA LYS A 114 -12.60 2.44 1.47
C LYS A 114 -13.06 1.48 2.55
N GLU A 115 -12.85 0.18 2.36
CA GLU A 115 -13.23 -0.88 3.31
C GLU A 115 -12.09 -1.88 3.51
N PRO A 116 -11.89 -2.43 4.72
CA PRO A 116 -12.68 -2.23 5.94
C PRO A 116 -12.35 -0.94 6.73
N PHE A 117 -11.25 -0.26 6.38
CA PHE A 117 -10.83 0.99 7.00
C PHE A 117 -10.45 2.00 5.93
N GLU A 118 -10.97 3.22 6.04
CA GLU A 118 -10.62 4.30 5.12
C GLU A 118 -9.17 4.76 5.33
N SER A 119 -8.40 4.79 4.25
CA SER A 119 -7.03 5.29 4.29
C SER A 119 -6.57 5.69 2.89
N THR A 120 -5.70 6.70 2.83
CA THR A 120 -5.03 7.10 1.60
C THR A 120 -3.54 6.86 1.75
N ALA A 121 -2.94 6.27 0.73
CA ALA A 121 -1.51 6.06 0.64
C ALA A 121 -0.98 6.57 -0.70
N TYR A 122 0.27 7.00 -0.68
CA TYR A 122 0.99 7.45 -1.86
C TYR A 122 2.06 6.44 -2.17
N THR A 123 2.01 5.90 -3.38
CA THR A 123 2.92 4.85 -3.82
C THR A 123 3.61 5.29 -5.09
N TYR A 124 4.76 4.69 -5.37
CA TYR A 124 5.47 4.94 -6.61
C TYR A 124 6.13 3.66 -7.10
N MET A 125 6.44 3.64 -8.39
CA MET A 125 7.31 2.64 -8.97
C MET A 125 8.38 3.34 -9.81
N ILE A 126 9.64 2.91 -9.66
CA ILE A 126 10.80 3.41 -10.39
C ILE A 126 11.44 2.24 -11.13
N CYS A 127 11.79 2.46 -12.40
CA CYS A 127 12.54 1.51 -13.21
C CYS A 127 13.94 2.06 -13.49
N GLU A 128 14.98 1.41 -12.98
CA GLU A 128 16.38 1.76 -13.20
C GLU A 128 17.04 0.70 -14.09
N SER A 129 17.83 1.14 -15.08
CA SER A 129 18.61 0.19 -15.89
C SER A 129 19.86 -0.21 -15.13
N THR A 130 20.09 -1.51 -14.97
CA THR A 130 21.33 -2.06 -14.39
C THR A 130 22.18 -2.83 -15.41
N GLY A 131 21.75 -2.83 -16.68
CA GLY A 131 22.43 -3.43 -17.83
C GLY A 131 21.57 -3.33 -19.09
N GLU A 132 22.07 -3.77 -20.25
CA GLU A 132 21.33 -3.67 -21.52
C GLU A 132 19.98 -4.43 -21.51
N HIS A 133 19.90 -5.51 -20.74
CA HIS A 133 18.72 -6.38 -20.63
C HIS A 133 18.29 -6.61 -19.17
N THR A 134 18.65 -5.70 -18.28
CA THR A 134 18.37 -5.85 -16.85
C THR A 134 17.84 -4.55 -16.27
N THR A 135 16.70 -4.64 -15.59
CA THR A 135 16.02 -3.50 -14.97
C THR A 135 15.79 -3.77 -13.50
N LEU A 136 16.21 -2.86 -12.64
CA LEU A 136 15.85 -2.84 -11.23
C LEU A 136 14.53 -2.08 -11.10
N VAL A 137 13.49 -2.75 -10.62
CA VAL A 137 12.19 -2.14 -10.33
C VAL A 137 12.09 -1.93 -8.83
N LYS A 138 11.94 -0.67 -8.41
CA LYS A 138 11.69 -0.29 -7.02
C LYS A 138 10.25 0.14 -6.88
N TRP A 139 9.57 -0.30 -5.83
CA TRP A 139 8.26 0.23 -5.49
C TRP A 139 8.24 0.68 -4.04
N GLY A 140 7.73 1.90 -3.86
CA GLY A 140 7.64 2.54 -2.56
C GLY A 140 6.20 2.74 -2.14
N PHE A 141 5.96 2.66 -0.85
CA PHE A 141 4.68 2.92 -0.22
C PHE A 141 4.91 3.88 0.94
N SER A 142 4.23 5.02 0.92
CA SER A 142 4.26 6.00 2.01
C SER A 142 2.84 6.30 2.47
N GLY A 143 2.67 6.44 3.78
CA GLY A 143 1.36 6.69 4.35
C GLY A 143 1.43 7.25 5.75
N ARG A 144 0.25 7.59 6.26
CA ARG A 144 0.07 8.10 7.61
C ARG A 144 -0.97 7.28 8.35
N MET A 145 -0.62 6.86 9.56
CA MET A 145 -1.54 6.20 10.47
C MET A 145 -1.91 7.14 11.62
N ASN A 146 -3.21 7.37 11.80
CA ASN A 146 -3.70 8.29 12.81
C ASN A 146 -3.58 7.70 14.22
N TYR A 147 -3.50 8.57 15.23
CA TYR A 147 -3.54 8.16 16.63
C TYR A 147 -4.92 7.58 16.98
N PRO A 148 -5.01 6.49 17.77
CA PRO A 148 -3.93 5.69 18.35
C PRO A 148 -3.50 4.48 17.50
N MET A 149 -4.04 4.33 16.28
CA MET A 149 -3.75 3.21 15.37
C MET A 149 -2.27 3.15 14.97
N ASN A 150 -1.53 4.26 15.08
CA ASN A 150 -0.08 4.31 14.84
C ASN A 150 0.73 3.38 15.76
N LEU A 151 0.16 2.87 16.86
CA LEU A 151 0.73 1.75 17.62
C LEU A 151 1.01 0.51 16.76
N MET A 152 0.21 0.25 15.73
CA MET A 152 0.41 -0.90 14.85
C MET A 152 1.74 -0.83 14.10
N LEU A 153 2.29 0.36 13.88
CA LEU A 153 3.60 0.54 13.25
C LEU A 153 4.74 -0.10 14.05
N LEU A 154 4.59 -0.30 15.36
CA LEU A 154 5.59 -1.00 16.20
C LEU A 154 5.65 -2.50 15.92
N PHE A 155 4.61 -3.07 15.33
CA PHE A 155 4.47 -4.51 15.08
C PHE A 155 4.46 -4.85 13.59
N MET A 156 4.35 -3.85 12.70
CA MET A 156 4.53 -4.04 11.27
C MET A 156 6.02 -4.16 10.98
N ASN A 157 6.47 -5.35 10.57
CA ASN A 157 7.81 -5.53 10.03
C ASN A 157 7.94 -4.71 8.74
N MET A 158 8.49 -3.51 8.90
CA MET A 158 8.75 -2.61 7.79
C MET A 158 10.03 -3.01 7.03
N GLU A 159 10.86 -3.84 7.65
CA GLU A 159 12.02 -4.48 7.06
C GLU A 159 11.62 -5.86 6.54
N GLY A 160 11.88 -6.09 5.26
CA GLY A 160 11.69 -7.34 4.54
C GLY A 160 12.51 -7.26 3.28
#